data_AF-A0A816E4A8-F1
#
_entry.id   AF-A0A816E4A8-F1
#
_cell.length_a   1.000
_cell.length_b   1.000
_cell.length_c   1.000
_cell.angle_alpha   90.00
_cell.angle_beta   90.00
_cell.angle_gamma   90.00
#
_symmetry.space_group_name_H-M   'P 1'
#
loop_
_entity.id
_entity.type
_entity.pdbx_description
1 polymer ?
#
loop_
_entity_poly.entity_id
_entity_poly.type
_entity_poly.pdbx_seq_one_letter_code
_entity_poly.pdbx_strand_id
1 'polypeptide(L)'
;MQSIYSPQRRKYIFISIVSILMIITMARYFVNHIFPMEISSWYSPLCPYSFRINGNYIVYDNSSYYIHHYPEFICPQNFRNLADWVYGWPPYRSEEKIEYPTSENELNIPNLRNGSIIYVGARVDSISSFFSNIYPYLTNKFVLITGEGDHPMPGQFLHYLEESDSKITHWFGQNGDIDAKGNERFTHIPIETKPEFCLFYIAHFTN
;
A
#
# COMPACT_ATOMS: atom_id res chain seq x y z
N MET A 1 25.52 22.86 -64.03
CA MET A 1 25.52 21.70 -63.12
C MET A 1 24.21 20.93 -63.29
N GLN A 2 24.16 20.00 -64.25
CA GLN A 2 23.00 19.12 -64.40
C GLN A 2 23.15 17.93 -63.44
N SER A 3 22.14 17.78 -62.60
CA SER A 3 22.01 16.81 -61.52
C SER A 3 22.07 15.37 -62.06
N ILE A 4 23.21 14.70 -61.86
CA ILE A 4 23.42 13.28 -62.16
C ILE A 4 22.76 12.45 -61.05
N TYR A 5 21.43 12.47 -61.00
CA TYR A 5 20.68 11.47 -60.26
C TYR A 5 20.13 10.46 -61.25
N SER A 6 20.88 9.36 -61.43
CA SER A 6 20.46 8.30 -62.35
C SER A 6 19.13 7.70 -61.88
N PRO A 7 18.17 7.45 -62.79
CA PRO A 7 16.89 6.80 -62.48
C PRO A 7 17.05 5.46 -61.74
N GLN A 8 18.19 4.78 -61.93
CA GLN A 8 18.54 3.55 -61.22
C GLN A 8 18.69 3.76 -59.72
N ARG A 9 19.30 4.86 -59.26
CA ARG A 9 19.49 5.14 -57.83
C ARG A 9 18.15 5.32 -57.11
N ARG A 10 17.15 5.93 -57.77
CA ARG A 10 15.79 6.06 -57.22
C ARG A 10 15.10 4.71 -57.03
N LYS A 11 15.29 3.79 -57.98
CA LYS A 11 14.76 2.42 -57.87
C LYS A 11 15.36 1.67 -56.68
N TYR A 12 16.67 1.77 -56.48
CA TYR A 12 17.33 1.13 -55.34
C TYR A 12 16.87 1.69 -53.99
N ILE A 13 16.78 3.02 -53.86
CA ILE A 13 16.29 3.66 -52.62
C ILE A 13 14.85 3.22 -52.32
N PHE A 14 13.99 3.17 -53.33
CA PHE A 14 12.60 2.73 -53.15
C PHE A 14 12.52 1.27 -52.68
N ILE A 15 13.29 0.37 -53.30
CA ILE A 15 13.35 -1.05 -52.89
C ILE A 15 13.85 -1.17 -51.45
N SER A 16 14.90 -0.45 -51.07
CA SER A 16 15.42 -0.47 -49.69
C SER A 16 14.38 0.00 -48.66
N ILE A 17 13.63 1.08 -48.96
CA ILE A 17 12.58 1.59 -48.05
C ILE A 17 11.46 0.55 -47.88
N VAL A 18 11.02 -0.07 -48.97
CA VAL A 18 9.97 -1.10 -48.92
C VAL A 18 10.42 -2.32 -48.12
N SER A 19 11.67 -2.76 -48.29
CA SER A 19 12.22 -3.88 -47.51
C SER A 19 12.29 -3.58 -46.01
N ILE A 20 12.72 -2.37 -45.63
CA ILE A 20 12.77 -1.95 -44.22
C ILE A 20 11.37 -1.92 -43.60
N LEU A 21 10.39 -1.35 -44.32
CA LEU A 21 9.00 -1.32 -43.87
C LEU A 21 8.45 -2.73 -43.66
N MET A 22 8.69 -3.65 -44.60
CA MET A 22 8.29 -5.05 -44.46
C MET A 22 8.90 -5.68 -43.21
N ILE A 23 10.20 -5.51 -42.96
CA ILE A 23 10.88 -6.06 -41.78
C ILE A 23 10.24 -5.51 -40.49
N ILE A 24 9.98 -4.20 -40.41
CA ILE A 24 9.35 -3.59 -39.24
C ILE A 24 7.94 -4.15 -39.02
N THR A 25 7.13 -4.28 -40.08
CA THR A 25 5.78 -4.86 -39.96
C THR A 25 5.81 -6.32 -39.55
N MET A 26 6.74 -7.13 -40.07
CA MET A 26 6.89 -8.52 -39.66
C MET A 26 7.37 -8.63 -38.21
N ALA A 27 8.29 -7.78 -37.77
CA ALA A 27 8.72 -7.76 -36.37
C ALA A 27 7.57 -7.38 -35.42
N ARG A 28 6.76 -6.38 -35.77
CA ARG A 28 5.56 -6.02 -34.98
C ARG A 28 4.53 -7.15 -34.93
N TYR A 29 4.29 -7.78 -36.07
CA TYR A 29 3.39 -8.93 -36.15
C TYR A 29 3.90 -10.10 -35.28
N PHE A 30 5.20 -10.40 -35.36
CA PHE A 30 5.85 -11.44 -34.57
C PHE A 30 5.75 -11.15 -33.06
N VAL A 31 6.06 -9.92 -32.64
CA VAL A 31 5.91 -9.50 -31.23
C VAL A 31 4.46 -9.65 -30.76
N ASN A 32 3.48 -9.23 -31.57
CA ASN A 32 2.09 -9.25 -31.15
C ASN A 32 1.41 -10.63 -31.22
N HIS A 33 1.95 -11.61 -31.96
CA HIS A 33 1.29 -12.91 -32.17
C HIS A 33 2.07 -14.11 -31.62
N ILE A 34 3.40 -14.04 -31.54
CA ILE A 34 4.23 -15.12 -30.96
C ILE A 34 4.51 -14.88 -29.49
N PHE A 35 4.55 -13.62 -29.09
CA PHE A 35 4.34 -13.25 -27.69
C PHE A 35 2.94 -12.67 -27.59
N PRO A 36 1.86 -13.50 -27.60
CA PRO A 36 0.67 -13.06 -26.92
C PRO A 36 1.17 -12.79 -25.50
N MET A 37 1.35 -11.51 -25.19
CA MET A 37 1.53 -11.06 -23.83
C MET A 37 0.18 -11.35 -23.21
N GLU A 38 -0.04 -12.62 -22.87
CA GLU A 38 -0.86 -13.00 -21.75
C GLU A 38 -0.23 -12.23 -20.59
N ILE A 39 -0.72 -11.01 -20.41
CA ILE A 39 -0.94 -10.44 -19.10
C ILE A 39 -2.09 -11.29 -18.51
N SER A 40 -1.89 -12.60 -18.44
CA SER A 40 -2.67 -13.50 -17.63
C SER A 40 -2.21 -13.21 -16.22
N SER A 41 -3.04 -12.42 -15.55
CA SER A 41 -3.37 -12.62 -14.16
C SER A 41 -2.20 -13.07 -13.27
N TRP A 42 -1.27 -12.15 -12.99
CA TRP A 42 -0.75 -12.07 -11.63
C TRP A 42 -1.79 -11.37 -10.73
N TYR A 43 -3.05 -11.83 -10.81
CA TYR A 43 -3.86 -11.94 -9.60
C TYR A 43 -3.25 -13.11 -8.84
N SER A 44 -2.11 -12.85 -8.18
CA SER A 44 -1.83 -13.61 -6.98
C SER A 44 -3.05 -13.40 -6.08
N PRO A 45 -3.74 -14.45 -5.62
CA PRO A 45 -4.82 -14.29 -4.64
C PRO A 45 -4.28 -13.73 -3.31
N LEU A 46 -2.96 -13.60 -3.20
CA LEU A 46 -2.28 -12.96 -2.10
C LEU A 46 -2.27 -11.44 -2.33
N CYS A 47 -2.75 -10.70 -1.34
CA CYS A 47 -2.73 -9.24 -1.31
C CYS A 47 -1.37 -8.70 -1.78
N PRO A 48 -1.30 -7.51 -2.41
CA PRO A 48 -0.05 -6.89 -2.86
C PRO A 48 1.00 -6.67 -1.74
N TYR A 49 0.61 -6.91 -0.48
CA TYR A 49 1.46 -6.87 0.72
C TYR A 49 1.60 -8.22 1.42
N SER A 50 1.36 -9.33 0.73
CA SER A 50 1.64 -10.65 1.28
C SER A 50 3.13 -10.80 1.58
N PHE A 51 3.42 -11.30 2.78
CA PHE A 51 4.78 -11.49 3.24
C PHE A 51 4.97 -12.88 3.83
N ARG A 52 6.22 -13.34 3.81
CA ARG A 52 6.67 -14.55 4.49
C ARG A 52 7.71 -14.16 5.53
N ILE A 53 7.68 -14.85 6.65
CA ILE A 53 8.72 -14.74 7.67
C ILE A 53 9.78 -15.79 7.34
N ASN A 54 11.00 -15.35 7.06
CA ASN A 54 12.16 -16.22 6.81
C ASN A 54 13.25 -15.91 7.85
N GLY A 55 13.24 -16.66 8.96
CA GLY A 55 14.11 -16.36 10.10
C GLY A 55 13.77 -14.99 10.70
N ASN A 56 14.75 -14.09 10.78
CA ASN A 56 14.63 -12.73 11.30
C ASN A 56 14.27 -11.70 10.22
N TYR A 57 13.63 -12.13 9.13
CA TYR A 57 13.30 -11.26 8.01
C TYR A 57 11.85 -11.42 7.60
N ILE A 58 11.18 -10.28 7.37
CA ILE A 58 9.92 -10.22 6.62
C ILE A 58 10.30 -10.02 5.15
N VAL A 59 9.87 -10.97 4.31
CA VAL A 59 10.07 -10.97 2.86
C VAL A 59 8.71 -10.74 2.22
N TYR A 60 8.53 -9.62 1.52
CA TYR A 60 7.32 -9.38 0.75
C TYR A 60 7.41 -10.13 -0.56
N ASP A 61 6.35 -10.87 -0.92
CA ASP A 61 6.34 -11.78 -2.09
C ASP A 61 6.56 -11.03 -3.43
N ASN A 62 6.48 -9.69 -3.44
CA ASN A 62 6.66 -8.85 -4.62
C ASN A 62 7.63 -7.66 -4.42
N SER A 63 8.50 -7.69 -3.40
CA SER A 63 9.49 -6.63 -3.18
C SER A 63 10.92 -7.19 -3.08
N SER A 64 11.90 -6.44 -3.58
CA SER A 64 13.33 -6.76 -3.41
C SER A 64 13.86 -6.36 -2.01
N TYR A 65 12.98 -5.90 -1.12
CA TYR A 65 13.35 -5.36 0.18
C TYR A 65 13.15 -6.41 1.26
N TYR A 66 14.22 -6.62 2.04
CA TYR A 66 14.19 -7.44 3.25
C TYR A 66 14.09 -6.50 4.43
N ILE A 67 13.00 -6.62 5.20
CA ILE A 67 12.88 -5.87 6.45
C ILE A 67 13.38 -6.79 7.57
N HIS A 68 14.41 -6.34 8.27
CA HIS A 68 14.91 -7.04 9.46
C HIS A 68 13.80 -7.02 10.51
N HIS A 69 13.22 -8.17 10.76
CA HIS A 69 12.22 -8.38 11.78
C HIS A 69 12.94 -8.89 13.02
N TYR A 70 12.89 -8.12 14.10
CA TYR A 70 13.32 -8.58 15.41
C TYR A 70 12.08 -9.21 16.06
N PRO A 71 11.96 -10.55 16.12
CA PRO A 71 10.81 -11.17 16.78
C PRO A 71 10.73 -10.77 18.26
N GLU A 72 11.86 -10.36 18.83
CA GLU A 72 11.97 -9.73 20.14
C GLU A 72 11.73 -8.21 20.19
N PHE A 73 11.29 -7.56 19.11
CA PHE A 73 10.92 -6.15 19.14
C PHE A 73 9.78 -5.83 18.16
N ILE A 74 8.57 -5.65 18.67
CA ILE A 74 7.48 -5.09 17.87
C ILE A 74 7.61 -3.57 17.90
N CYS A 75 8.32 -3.03 16.92
CA CYS A 75 8.34 -1.59 16.69
C CYS A 75 6.97 -1.15 16.15
N PRO A 76 6.42 0.01 16.55
CA PRO A 76 5.21 0.55 15.94
C PRO A 76 5.27 0.62 14.40
N GLN A 77 6.47 0.81 13.82
CA GLN A 77 6.77 0.66 12.39
C GLN A 77 6.33 -0.69 11.77
N ASN A 78 6.32 -1.80 12.53
CA ASN A 78 5.90 -3.10 12.02
C ASN A 78 4.39 -3.18 11.79
N PHE A 79 3.56 -2.43 12.54
CA PHE A 79 2.12 -2.44 12.28
C PHE A 79 1.75 -1.72 11.00
N ARG A 80 2.49 -0.65 10.66
CA ARG A 80 2.36 0.04 9.38
C ARG A 80 2.55 -0.94 8.22
N ASN A 81 3.54 -1.81 8.35
CA ASN A 81 3.91 -2.82 7.36
C ASN A 81 2.88 -3.95 7.19
N LEU A 82 1.93 -4.07 8.12
CA LEU A 82 0.79 -4.99 8.06
C LEU A 82 -0.49 -4.34 7.53
N ALA A 83 -0.51 -3.01 7.38
CA ALA A 83 -1.70 -2.28 6.99
C ALA A 83 -1.95 -2.39 5.48
N ASP A 84 -3.22 -2.55 5.10
CA ASP A 84 -3.64 -2.47 3.70
C ASP A 84 -3.55 -1.04 3.17
N TRP A 85 -3.67 -0.05 4.07
CA TRP A 85 -3.57 1.36 3.76
C TRP A 85 -3.01 2.18 4.90
N VAL A 86 -2.22 3.21 4.56
CA VAL A 86 -1.51 4.08 5.51
C VAL A 86 -1.92 5.53 5.24
N TYR A 87 -2.24 6.28 6.30
CA TYR A 87 -2.60 7.70 6.23
C TYR A 87 -1.77 8.56 7.20
N GLY A 88 -1.36 9.75 6.74
CA GLY A 88 -0.68 10.74 7.59
C GLY A 88 0.74 10.34 8.02
N TRP A 89 1.40 9.44 7.28
CA TRP A 89 2.78 9.07 7.56
C TRP A 89 3.75 10.20 7.15
N PRO A 90 4.60 10.71 8.06
CA PRO A 90 5.55 11.75 7.71
C PRO A 90 6.55 11.28 6.65
N PRO A 91 6.83 12.07 5.60
CA PRO A 91 7.85 11.74 4.59
C PRO A 91 9.29 11.84 5.15
N TYR A 92 9.47 12.18 6.43
CA TYR A 92 10.76 12.61 6.98
C TYR A 92 11.79 11.49 7.23
N ARG A 93 11.47 10.21 6.96
CA ARG A 93 12.49 9.13 6.85
C ARG A 93 12.80 8.80 5.38
N SER A 94 13.27 9.85 4.71
CA SER A 94 14.14 10.01 3.52
C SER A 94 14.20 9.05 2.32
N GLU A 95 13.61 7.85 2.27
CA GLU A 95 13.75 7.00 1.05
C GLU A 95 12.47 6.23 0.64
N GLU A 96 11.50 6.06 1.54
CA GLU A 96 10.19 5.49 1.19
C GLU A 96 9.30 6.57 0.55
N LYS A 97 9.31 6.64 -0.78
CA LYS A 97 8.23 7.32 -1.51
C LYS A 97 7.01 6.41 -1.56
N ILE A 98 6.08 6.61 -0.63
CA ILE A 98 4.72 6.11 -0.81
C ILE A 98 4.04 7.06 -1.80
N GLU A 99 4.00 6.68 -3.07
CA GLU A 99 3.31 7.44 -4.10
C GLU A 99 1.80 7.25 -3.93
N TYR A 100 1.14 8.24 -3.35
CA TYR A 100 -0.30 8.36 -3.46
C TYR A 100 -0.61 8.96 -4.84
N PRO A 101 -1.59 8.43 -5.59
CA PRO A 101 -2.01 9.06 -6.84
C PRO A 101 -2.73 10.38 -6.49
N THR A 102 -1.96 11.46 -6.34
CA THR A 102 -2.48 12.81 -6.14
C THR A 102 -2.80 13.39 -7.51
N SER A 103 -3.96 13.05 -8.07
CA SER A 103 -4.66 13.99 -8.94
C SER A 103 -5.23 15.08 -8.03
N GLU A 104 -4.79 16.32 -8.20
CA GLU A 104 -4.90 17.45 -7.26
C GLU A 104 -6.33 17.80 -6.76
N ASN A 105 -7.39 17.14 -7.24
CA ASN A 105 -8.77 17.42 -6.85
C ASN A 105 -9.63 16.16 -6.56
N GLU A 106 -9.07 14.96 -6.61
CA GLU A 106 -9.82 13.74 -6.30
C GLU A 106 -9.26 13.11 -5.04
N LEU A 107 -10.08 13.07 -3.99
CA LEU A 107 -9.80 12.33 -2.77
C LEU A 107 -9.78 10.83 -3.14
N ASN A 108 -8.59 10.31 -3.47
CA ASN A 108 -8.42 8.92 -3.87
C ASN A 108 -8.48 8.02 -2.64
N ILE A 109 -9.70 7.64 -2.27
CA ILE A 109 -9.92 6.67 -1.20
C ILE A 109 -9.79 5.29 -1.80
N PRO A 110 -8.86 4.45 -1.31
CA PRO A 110 -8.73 3.09 -1.81
C PRO A 110 -10.03 2.32 -1.58
N ASN A 111 -10.40 1.47 -2.54
CA ASN A 111 -11.49 0.51 -2.38
C ASN A 111 -11.04 -0.62 -1.42
N LEU A 112 -11.10 -0.35 -0.12
CA LEU A 112 -10.72 -1.29 0.95
C LEU A 112 -11.77 -2.39 1.09
N ARG A 113 -11.36 -3.59 1.48
CA ARG A 113 -12.29 -4.69 1.74
C ARG A 113 -12.78 -4.64 3.19
N ASN A 114 -13.87 -5.32 3.50
CA ASN A 114 -14.24 -5.55 4.90
C ASN A 114 -13.11 -6.29 5.62
N GLY A 115 -12.78 -5.85 6.83
CA GLY A 115 -11.67 -6.37 7.64
C GLY A 115 -10.30 -5.78 7.28
N SER A 116 -10.22 -4.87 6.31
CA SER A 116 -8.95 -4.21 5.98
C SER A 116 -8.34 -3.50 7.18
N ILE A 117 -7.02 -3.44 7.23
CA ILE A 117 -6.25 -2.74 8.26
C ILE A 117 -5.87 -1.35 7.74
N ILE A 118 -6.29 -0.31 8.45
CA ILE A 118 -5.89 1.07 8.19
C ILE A 118 -4.93 1.52 9.28
N TYR A 119 -3.74 1.96 8.89
CA TYR A 119 -2.78 2.61 9.79
C TYR A 119 -2.86 4.13 9.65
N VAL A 120 -2.99 4.84 10.77
CA VAL A 120 -2.96 6.30 10.82
C VAL A 120 -1.87 6.76 11.78
N GLY A 121 -1.03 7.72 11.36
CA GLY A 121 -0.06 8.32 12.28
C GLY A 121 -0.75 8.99 13.47
N ALA A 122 -0.31 8.69 14.71
CA ALA A 122 -0.90 9.18 15.95
C ALA A 122 -0.57 10.65 16.27
N ARG A 123 -0.37 11.48 15.25
CA ARG A 123 -0.30 12.95 15.38
C ARG A 123 -1.71 13.51 15.34
N VAL A 124 -2.03 14.47 16.22
CA VAL A 124 -3.39 15.05 16.33
C VAL A 124 -3.90 15.54 14.98
N ASP A 125 -3.07 16.24 14.20
CA ASP A 125 -3.47 16.75 12.88
C ASP A 125 -3.79 15.63 11.89
N SER A 126 -3.00 14.55 11.90
CA SER A 126 -3.19 13.40 11.02
C SER A 126 -4.47 12.64 11.34
N ILE A 127 -4.71 12.33 12.62
CA ILE A 127 -5.91 11.59 13.03
C ILE A 127 -7.17 12.45 12.91
N SER A 128 -7.10 13.75 13.23
CA SER A 128 -8.21 14.69 13.03
C SER A 128 -8.57 14.83 11.56
N SER A 129 -7.55 14.95 10.70
CA SER A 129 -7.73 15.00 9.24
C SER A 129 -8.30 13.69 8.69
N PHE A 130 -7.87 12.53 9.22
CA PHE A 130 -8.43 11.24 8.83
C PHE A 130 -9.94 11.18 9.13
N PHE A 131 -10.34 11.52 10.35
CA PHE A 131 -11.75 11.45 10.75
C PHE A 131 -12.64 12.48 10.05
N SER A 132 -12.12 13.67 9.75
CA SER A 132 -12.90 14.71 9.06
C SER A 132 -12.96 14.51 7.54
N ASN A 133 -11.88 14.03 6.91
CA ASN A 133 -11.77 14.01 5.44
C ASN A 133 -11.85 12.63 4.81
N ILE A 134 -11.55 11.55 5.55
CA ILE A 134 -11.48 10.20 4.99
C ILE A 134 -12.57 9.30 5.55
N TYR A 135 -12.67 9.22 6.87
CA TYR A 135 -13.61 8.33 7.57
C TYR A 135 -15.07 8.39 7.08
N PRO A 136 -15.64 9.57 6.75
CA PRO A 136 -17.02 9.65 6.27
C PRO A 136 -17.27 8.86 4.98
N TYR A 137 -16.25 8.77 4.13
CA TYR A 137 -16.35 8.14 2.81
C TYR A 137 -15.96 6.66 2.79
N LEU A 138 -15.36 6.14 3.86
CA LEU A 138 -15.14 4.70 4.02
C LEU A 138 -16.51 4.01 4.14
N THR A 139 -16.77 2.96 3.39
CA THR A 139 -18.06 2.22 3.46
C THR A 139 -17.92 0.89 4.16
N ASN A 140 -16.75 0.28 4.07
CA ASN A 140 -16.45 -1.03 4.63
C ASN A 140 -15.97 -0.93 6.07
N LYS A 141 -16.21 -2.00 6.83
CA LYS A 141 -15.73 -2.15 8.21
C LYS A 141 -14.24 -2.47 8.22
N PHE A 142 -13.47 -1.88 9.11
CA PHE A 142 -12.00 -1.98 9.11
C PHE A 142 -11.41 -1.99 10.52
N VAL A 143 -10.19 -2.50 10.64
CA VAL A 143 -9.37 -2.39 11.85
C VAL A 143 -8.54 -1.13 11.77
N LEU A 144 -8.60 -0.28 12.80
CA LEU A 144 -7.81 0.93 12.90
C LEU A 144 -6.55 0.69 13.75
N ILE A 145 -5.40 1.12 13.25
CA ILE A 145 -4.15 1.15 14.01
C ILE A 145 -3.67 2.59 14.06
N THR A 146 -3.39 3.09 15.26
CA THR A 146 -2.75 4.40 15.46
C THR A 146 -1.46 4.25 16.25
N GLY A 147 -0.35 4.70 15.67
CA GLY A 147 0.97 4.64 16.31
C GLY A 147 1.92 5.74 15.84
N GLU A 148 3.15 5.71 16.36
CA GLU A 148 4.24 6.65 15.98
C GLU A 148 3.90 8.12 16.31
N GLY A 149 3.32 8.35 17.49
CA GLY A 149 3.05 9.67 18.05
C GLY A 149 2.96 9.61 19.58
N ASP A 150 3.20 10.76 20.22
CA ASP A 150 3.20 10.89 21.68
C ASP A 150 1.81 11.15 22.28
N HIS A 151 0.78 11.24 21.43
CA HIS A 151 -0.58 11.51 21.88
C HIS A 151 -1.29 10.23 22.27
N PRO A 152 -2.08 10.25 23.36
CA PRO A 152 -2.92 9.12 23.73
C PRO A 152 -4.01 8.86 22.70
N MET A 153 -4.28 7.58 22.43
CA MET A 153 -5.36 7.12 21.55
C MET A 153 -6.28 6.15 22.31
N PRO A 154 -7.60 6.22 22.14
CA PRO A 154 -8.32 7.02 21.16
C PRO A 154 -8.56 8.48 21.59
N GLY A 155 -8.36 8.85 22.86
CA GLY A 155 -8.53 10.23 23.31
C GLY A 155 -9.90 10.83 22.99
N GLN A 156 -9.91 12.07 22.49
CA GLN A 156 -11.13 12.76 22.05
C GLN A 156 -11.87 12.05 20.90
N PHE A 157 -11.24 11.10 20.22
CA PHE A 157 -11.80 10.37 19.08
C PHE A 157 -12.49 9.05 19.49
N LEU A 158 -12.60 8.76 20.79
CA LEU A 158 -13.26 7.54 21.30
C LEU A 158 -14.67 7.34 20.75
N HIS A 159 -15.43 8.42 20.56
CA HIS A 159 -16.80 8.35 20.04
C HIS A 159 -16.91 7.63 18.68
N TYR A 160 -15.91 7.78 17.80
CA TYR A 160 -15.89 7.07 16.51
C TYR A 160 -15.82 5.55 16.66
N LEU A 161 -15.31 5.05 17.79
CA LEU A 161 -15.29 3.62 18.11
C LEU A 161 -16.63 3.16 18.70
N GLU A 162 -17.24 3.98 19.56
CA GLU A 162 -18.43 3.62 20.35
C GLU A 162 -19.76 3.82 19.62
N GLU A 163 -19.79 4.61 18.57
CA GLU A 163 -20.96 4.80 17.71
C GLU A 163 -21.54 3.47 17.21
N SER A 164 -22.87 3.36 17.19
CA SER A 164 -23.58 2.15 16.77
C SER A 164 -23.34 1.79 15.30
N ASP A 165 -23.08 2.79 14.47
CA ASP A 165 -22.74 2.69 13.05
C ASP A 165 -21.23 2.83 12.79
N SER A 166 -20.41 2.72 13.85
CA SER A 166 -18.96 2.75 13.74
C SER A 166 -18.46 1.73 12.72
N LYS A 167 -17.59 2.21 11.84
CA LYS A 167 -16.91 1.40 10.80
C LYS A 167 -15.64 0.73 11.36
N ILE A 168 -15.17 1.14 12.54
CA ILE A 168 -13.96 0.63 13.17
C ILE A 168 -14.31 -0.65 13.92
N THR A 169 -14.00 -1.83 13.41
CA THR A 169 -14.29 -3.09 14.13
C THR A 169 -13.48 -3.21 15.40
N HIS A 170 -12.21 -2.83 15.33
CA HIS A 170 -11.27 -2.82 16.44
C HIS A 170 -10.24 -1.71 16.26
N TRP A 171 -9.78 -1.11 17.35
CA TRP A 171 -8.77 -0.06 17.35
C TRP A 171 -7.57 -0.44 18.21
N PHE A 172 -6.40 -0.58 17.56
CA PHE A 172 -5.11 -0.69 18.22
C PHE A 172 -4.46 0.69 18.37
N GLY A 173 -4.31 1.18 19.60
CA GLY A 173 -3.82 2.53 19.86
C GLY A 173 -2.56 2.57 20.74
N GLN A 174 -1.56 3.34 20.32
CA GLN A 174 -0.42 3.68 21.16
C GLN A 174 -0.82 4.69 22.25
N ASN A 175 -0.11 4.67 23.40
CA ASN A 175 -0.32 5.60 24.52
C ASN A 175 -1.76 5.58 25.09
N GLY A 176 -2.46 4.44 25.03
CA GLY A 176 -3.90 4.50 25.26
C GLY A 176 -4.31 4.98 26.65
N ASP A 177 -5.39 5.76 26.68
CA ASP A 177 -5.89 6.52 27.83
C ASP A 177 -7.19 5.97 28.42
N ILE A 178 -7.75 4.93 27.80
CA ILE A 178 -8.91 4.18 28.30
C ILE A 178 -8.46 2.87 28.94
N ASP A 179 -9.23 2.29 29.85
CA ASP A 179 -8.93 0.95 30.36
C ASP A 179 -9.36 -0.09 29.32
N ALA A 180 -8.40 -0.84 28.77
CA ALA A 180 -8.67 -1.95 27.84
C ALA A 180 -9.65 -2.99 28.38
N LYS A 181 -9.78 -3.13 29.71
CA LYS A 181 -10.77 -4.05 30.31
C LYS A 181 -12.22 -3.59 30.12
N GLY A 182 -12.43 -2.30 29.86
CA GLY A 182 -13.76 -1.71 29.68
C GLY A 182 -14.24 -1.65 28.24
N ASN A 183 -13.37 -1.84 27.26
CA ASN A 183 -13.72 -1.71 25.84
C ASN A 183 -13.11 -2.87 25.02
N GLU A 184 -13.94 -3.86 24.69
CA GLU A 184 -13.53 -5.03 23.91
C GLU A 184 -13.05 -4.69 22.49
N ARG A 185 -13.36 -3.49 21.99
CA ARG A 185 -12.99 -3.01 20.64
C ARG A 185 -11.75 -2.12 20.65
N PHE A 186 -11.10 -1.94 21.80
CA PHE A 186 -9.84 -1.19 21.90
C PHE A 186 -8.72 -2.06 22.50
N THR A 187 -7.51 -1.93 21.97
CA THR A 187 -6.33 -2.60 22.52
C THR A 187 -5.14 -1.65 22.51
N HIS A 188 -4.47 -1.56 23.67
CA HIS A 188 -3.26 -0.76 23.77
C HIS A 188 -2.12 -1.43 23.02
N ILE A 189 -1.42 -0.64 22.22
CA ILE A 189 -0.11 -0.99 21.70
C ILE A 189 0.91 -0.59 22.76
N PRO A 190 1.60 -1.56 23.41
CA PRO A 190 2.64 -1.26 24.38
C PRO A 190 3.82 -0.55 23.69
N ILE A 191 4.32 0.49 24.34
CA ILE A 191 5.52 1.24 23.90
C ILE A 191 6.78 0.65 24.52
N GLU A 192 6.63 -0.06 25.63
CA GLU A 192 7.73 -0.72 26.33
C GLU A 192 8.01 -2.09 25.72
N THR A 193 9.31 -2.38 25.67
CA THR A 193 10.10 -3.44 25.01
C THR A 193 9.69 -4.92 25.22
N LYS A 194 8.41 -5.24 25.41
CA LYS A 194 7.93 -6.63 25.49
C LYS A 194 7.24 -7.08 24.20
N PRO A 195 7.96 -7.76 23.31
CA PRO A 195 7.57 -8.04 21.93
C PRO A 195 6.53 -9.14 21.77
N GLU A 196 6.27 -9.94 22.81
CA GLU A 196 5.56 -11.21 22.68
C GLU A 196 4.05 -11.05 22.44
N PHE A 197 3.50 -9.83 22.60
CA PHE A 197 2.06 -9.63 22.73
C PHE A 197 1.30 -9.17 21.48
N CYS A 198 1.93 -8.53 20.49
CA CYS A 198 1.12 -7.81 19.49
C CYS A 198 0.86 -8.54 18.16
N LEU A 199 1.75 -9.41 17.69
CA LEU A 199 1.60 -10.04 16.36
C LEU A 199 0.52 -11.13 16.34
N PHE A 200 0.34 -11.87 17.43
CA PHE A 200 -0.68 -12.92 17.52
C PHE A 200 -2.11 -12.36 17.58
N TYR A 201 -2.28 -11.13 18.08
CA TYR A 201 -3.62 -10.59 18.33
C TYR A 201 -4.27 -10.06 17.04
N ILE A 202 -3.51 -9.39 16.16
CA ILE A 202 -4.06 -8.79 14.93
C ILE A 202 -4.61 -9.86 13.98
N ALA A 203 -3.93 -11.02 13.87
CA ALA A 203 -4.38 -12.12 13.01
C ALA A 203 -5.74 -12.71 13.42
N HIS A 204 -6.19 -12.48 14.66
CA HIS A 204 -7.50 -12.94 15.12
C HIS A 204 -8.65 -12.07 14.59
N PHE A 205 -8.39 -10.79 14.27
CA PHE A 205 -9.43 -9.84 13.88
C PHE A 205 -9.63 -9.71 12.35
N THR A 206 -8.81 -10.41 11.56
CA THR A 206 -8.83 -10.34 10.09
C THR A 206 -9.39 -11.58 9.38
N ASN A 207 -9.91 -12.56 10.13
CA ASN A 207 -10.61 -13.74 9.59
C ASN A 207 -12.13 -13.61 9.78
#